data_AF-A0A653B1N1-F1
#
_entry.id   AF-A0A653B1N1-F1
#
_cell.length_a   1.000
_cell.length_b   1.000
_cell.length_c   1.000
_cell.angle_alpha   90.00
_cell.angle_beta   90.00
_cell.angle_gamma   90.00
#
_symmetry.space_group_name_H-M   'P 1'
#
loop_
_entity.id
_entity.type
_entity.pdbx_description
1 polymer ?
#
loop_
_entity_poly.entity_id
_entity_poly.type
_entity_poly.pdbx_seq_one_letter_code
_entity_poly.pdbx_strand_id
1 'polypeptide(L)' 'MDIPAKENEIKARFDDETLDRILAQCRKQRKRRAVLVREIVERWLDEEERKATSAAA' A
#
# COMPACT_ATOMS: atom_id res chain seq x y z
N MET A 1 -13.85 14.47 -11.48
CA MET A 1 -14.47 13.22 -11.95
C MET A 1 -14.31 12.22 -10.83
N ASP A 2 -15.41 11.70 -10.30
CA ASP A 2 -15.39 10.60 -9.33
C ASP A 2 -15.20 9.32 -10.14
N ILE A 3 -13.96 8.81 -10.19
CA ILE A 3 -13.67 7.57 -10.91
C ILE A 3 -14.23 6.44 -10.04
N PRO A 4 -15.14 5.58 -10.55
CA PRO A 4 -15.68 4.48 -9.77
C PRO A 4 -14.54 3.63 -9.20
N ALA A 5 -14.50 3.43 -7.88
CA ALA A 5 -13.41 2.71 -7.21
C ALA A 5 -13.13 1.30 -7.79
N LYS A 6 -14.09 0.71 -8.51
CA LYS A 6 -13.95 -0.58 -9.21
C LYS A 6 -13.11 -0.50 -10.49
N GLU A 7 -13.00 0.65 -11.14
CA GLU A 7 -12.22 0.80 -12.38
C GLU A 7 -10.71 0.70 -12.13
N ASN A 8 -10.25 0.98 -10.91
CA ASN A 8 -8.83 0.97 -10.52
C ASN A 8 -8.48 -0.16 -9.53
N GLU A 9 -9.26 -1.25 -9.52
CA GLU A 9 -8.98 -2.38 -8.63
C GLU A 9 -7.69 -3.11 -9.03
N ILE A 10 -6.69 -3.11 -8.14
CA ILE A 10 -5.44 -3.85 -8.31
C ILE A 10 -5.55 -5.19 -7.61
N LYS A 11 -5.38 -6.29 -8.36
CA LYS A 11 -5.32 -7.65 -7.81
C LYS A 11 -3.87 -8.05 -7.57
N ALA A 12 -3.47 -8.13 -6.31
CA ALA A 12 -2.15 -8.59 -5.89
C ALA A 12 -2.23 -10.00 -5.27
N ARG A 13 -1.21 -10.81 -5.54
CA ARG A 13 -0.98 -12.09 -4.84
C ARG A 13 0.20 -11.91 -3.91
N PHE A 14 0.03 -12.40 -2.69
CA PHE A 14 1.07 -12.49 -1.67
C PHE A 14 1.28 -13.96 -1.35
N ASP A 15 2.51 -14.34 -1.02
CA ASP A 15 2.75 -15.62 -0.36
C ASP A 15 2.08 -15.65 1.03
N ASP A 16 1.96 -16.84 1.59
CA ASP A 16 1.25 -17.08 2.84
C ASP A 16 1.91 -16.34 4.03
N GLU A 17 3.25 -16.31 4.08
CA GLU A 17 3.99 -15.63 5.15
C GLU A 17 3.72 -14.12 5.11
N THR A 18 3.80 -13.51 3.93
CA THR A 18 3.56 -12.09 3.73
C THR A 18 2.11 -11.75 4.03
N LEU A 19 1.16 -12.58 3.59
CA LEU A 19 -0.24 -12.40 3.91
C LEU A 19 -0.49 -12.42 5.42
N ASP A 20 0.10 -13.39 6.14
CA ASP A 20 -0.04 -13.49 7.59
C ASP A 20 0.53 -12.28 8.32
N ARG A 21 1.67 -11.77 7.88
CA ARG A 21 2.26 -10.53 8.40
C ARG A 21 1.34 -9.33 8.18
N ILE A 22 0.75 -9.20 6.99
CA ILE A 22 -0.22 -8.14 6.68
C ILE A 22 -1.45 -8.26 7.59
N LEU A 23 -2.00 -9.46 7.76
CA LEU A 23 -3.18 -9.70 8.60
C LEU A 23 -2.90 -9.42 10.08
N ALA A 24 -1.72 -9.77 10.58
CA ALA A 24 -1.30 -9.44 11.94
C ALA A 24 -1.24 -7.93 12.18
N GLN A 25 -0.71 -7.17 11.22
CA GLN A 25 -0.69 -5.70 11.29
C GLN A 25 -2.11 -5.10 11.21
N CYS A 26 -2.97 -5.65 10.36
CA CYS A 26 -4.38 -5.24 10.29
C CYS A 26 -5.07 -5.36 11.65
N ARG A 27 -4.87 -6.49 12.35
CA ARG A 27 -5.41 -6.73 13.70
C ARG A 27 -4.85 -5.73 14.71
N LYS A 28 -3.53 -5.54 14.72
CA LYS A 28 -2.84 -4.63 15.66
C LYS A 28 -3.32 -3.19 15.52
N GLN A 29 -3.55 -2.73 14.29
CA GLN A 29 -3.91 -1.34 13.98
C GLN A 29 -5.43 -1.12 13.82
N ARG A 30 -6.24 -2.18 13.94
CA ARG A 30 -7.69 -2.17 13.67
C ARG A 30 -8.04 -1.59 12.28
N LYS A 31 -7.26 -1.94 11.26
CA LYS A 31 -7.45 -1.47 9.87
C LYS A 31 -7.91 -2.60 8.95
N ARG A 32 -8.66 -2.25 7.91
CA ARG A 32 -8.97 -3.18 6.80
C ARG A 32 -7.72 -3.39 5.96
N ARG A 33 -7.54 -4.58 5.40
CA ARG A 33 -6.38 -4.94 4.56
C ARG A 33 -6.12 -3.92 3.45
N ALA A 34 -7.16 -3.55 2.69
CA ALA A 34 -7.02 -2.59 1.60
C ALA A 34 -6.51 -1.22 2.07
N VAL A 35 -6.95 -0.76 3.24
CA VAL A 35 -6.50 0.51 3.83
C VAL A 35 -5.04 0.43 4.23
N LEU A 36 -4.65 -0.64 4.93
CA LEU A 36 -3.25 -0.83 5.33
C LEU A 36 -2.31 -0.91 4.13
N VAL A 37 -2.68 -1.69 3.11
CA VAL A 37 -1.88 -1.83 1.88
C VAL A 37 -1.77 -0.48 1.16
N ARG A 38 -2.87 0.29 1.07
CA ARG A 38 -2.84 1.62 0.46
C ARG A 38 -1.85 2.54 1.17
N GLU A 39 -1.93 2.64 2.50
CA GLU A 39 -1.03 3.51 3.27
C GLU A 39 0.44 3.12 3.14
N ILE A 40 0.74 1.82 3.07
CA ILE A 40 2.11 1.33 2.87
C ILE A 40 2.61 1.71 1.47
N VAL A 41 1.79 1.54 0.45
CA VAL A 41 2.15 1.89 -0.94
C VAL A 41 2.31 3.41 -1.08
N GLU A 42 1.40 4.20 -0.53
CA GLU A 42 1.49 5.68 -0.52
C GLU A 42 2.81 6.13 0.13
N ARG A 43 3.13 5.61 1.31
CA ARG A 43 4.39 5.94 1.99
C ARG A 43 5.62 5.55 1.17
N TRP A 44 5.59 4.38 0.56
CA TRP A 44 6.71 3.93 -0.28
C TRP A 44 6.89 4.82 -1.51
N LEU A 45 5.79 5.23 -2.17
CA LEU A 45 5.85 6.16 -3.31
C LEU A 45 6.44 7.52 -2.91
N ASP A 46 6.01 8.08 -1.77
CA ASP A 46 6.55 9.34 -1.24
C ASP A 46 8.06 9.24 -0.95
N GLU A 47 8.51 8.10 -0.43
CA GLU A 47 9.93 7.84 -0.18
C GLU A 47 10.74 7.73 -1.48
N GLU A 48 10.21 7.06 -2.50
CA GLU A 48 10.86 6.94 -3.81
C GLU A 48 10.92 8.28 -4.55
N GLU A 49 9.85 9.09 -4.51
CA GLU A 49 9.84 10.43 -5.10
C GLU A 49 10.87 11.35 -4.43
N ARG A 50 10.97 11.28 -3.09
CA ARG A 50 11.98 12.02 -2.34
C ARG A 50 13.40 11.61 -2.75
N LYS A 51 13.68 10.31 -2.86
CA LYS A 51 15.00 9.82 -3.31
C LYS A 51 15.33 10.29 -4.71
N ALA A 52 14.37 10.22 -5.64
CA ALA A 52 14.55 10.66 -7.01
C ALA A 52 14.86 12.17 -7.09
N THR A 53 14.15 12.99 -6.31
CA THR A 53 14.35 14.44 -6.25
C THR A 53 15.70 14.79 -5.62
N SER A 54 16.11 14.11 -4.55
CA SER A 54 17.41 14.32 -3.91
C SER A 54 18.60 13.83 -4.73
N ALA A 55 18.40 12.90 -5.68
CA ALA A 55 19.45 12.45 -6.61
C ALA A 55 19.58 13.35 -7.85
N ALA A 56 18.58 14.17 -8.14
CA ALA A 56 18.55 15.11 -9.27
C ALA A 56 18.96 16.55 -8.89
N ALA A 57 19.25 16.81 -7.62
CA ALA A 57 19.73 18.09 -7.06
C ALA A 57 21.21 18.00 -6.69
#